data_AF-X8DHH0-F1
#
_entry.id   AF-X8DHH0-F1
#
_cell.length_a   1.000
_cell.length_b   1.000
_cell.length_c   1.000
_cell.angle_alpha   90.00
_cell.angle_beta   90.00
_cell.angle_gamma   90.00
#
_symmetry.space_group_name_H-M   'P 1'
#
loop_
_entity.id
_entity.type
_entity.pdbx_description
1 polymer ?
#
loop_
_entity_poly.entity_id
_entity_poly.type
_entity_poly.pdbx_seq_one_letter_code
_entity_poly.pdbx_strand_id
1 'polypeptide(L)'
;MPLLAVGAADRLGWIELGSSYGWLSSTPALVVLAVVFVLDLIGDKVPALDTVLHAIGAFIAPASGAILFTAETSLSSNLPPAVAAILGAITAGGVHASRTVARPFVTGTTAGVGNPVVSTAEDGTSLVLTILALAVPILAFLVVLVLLAGLGWLTYRAIRWARRRRESDATDG
;
A
#
# COMPACT_ATOMS: atom_id res chain seq x y z
N MET A 1 1.70 3.31 7.46
CA MET A 1 3.10 3.74 7.23
C MET A 1 3.25 5.02 6.39
N PRO A 2 2.65 5.18 5.19
CA PRO A 2 2.99 6.30 4.29
C PRO A 2 2.71 7.71 4.87
N LEU A 3 1.55 7.91 5.50
CA LEU A 3 1.22 9.18 6.14
C LEU A 3 2.18 9.55 7.28
N LEU A 4 2.66 8.56 8.04
CA LEU A 4 3.64 8.78 9.10
C LEU A 4 4.96 9.28 8.52
N ALA A 5 5.42 8.66 7.44
CA ALA A 5 6.66 9.05 6.78
C ALA A 5 6.57 10.46 6.20
N VAL A 6 5.44 10.80 5.58
CA VAL A 6 5.19 12.12 4.99
C VAL A 6 5.09 13.20 6.07
N GLY A 7 4.32 12.98 7.14
CA GLY A 7 4.25 13.92 8.27
C GLY A 7 5.60 14.09 8.97
N ALA A 8 6.41 13.02 9.07
CA ALA A 8 7.76 13.10 9.61
C ALA A 8 8.71 13.86 8.68
N ALA A 9 8.62 13.64 7.37
CA ALA A 9 9.42 14.35 6.37
C ALA A 9 9.12 15.85 6.37
N ASP A 10 7.83 16.24 6.47
CA ASP A 10 7.41 17.63 6.65
C ASP A 10 7.97 18.23 7.95
N ARG A 11 7.88 17.50 9.07
CA ARG A 11 8.45 17.93 10.35
C ARG A 11 9.97 18.13 10.32
N LEU A 12 10.67 17.32 9.52
CA LEU A 12 12.12 17.39 9.35
C LEU A 12 12.55 18.41 8.28
N GLY A 13 11.58 19.07 7.61
CA GLY A 13 11.84 20.06 6.56
C GLY A 13 12.35 19.46 5.25
N TRP A 14 12.11 18.17 5.01
CA TRP A 14 12.50 17.50 3.75
C TRP A 14 11.51 17.76 2.62
N ILE A 15 10.24 17.94 2.97
CA ILE A 15 9.15 18.31 2.06
C ILE A 15 8.32 19.40 2.74
N GLU A 16 7.49 20.09 1.97
CA GLU A 16 6.50 21.04 2.51
C GLU A 16 5.11 20.54 2.17
N LEU A 17 4.28 20.30 3.17
CA LEU A 17 2.86 20.03 2.97
C LEU A 17 2.09 21.33 2.75
N GLY A 18 1.07 21.28 1.88
CA GLY A 18 0.17 22.42 1.68
C GLY A 18 -0.45 22.87 3.01
N SER A 19 -0.77 24.16 3.13
CA SER A 19 -1.19 24.77 4.41
C SER A 19 -2.35 24.05 5.12
N SER A 20 -3.23 23.39 4.37
CA SER A 20 -4.37 22.60 4.89
C SER A 20 -3.96 21.24 5.50
N TYR A 21 -2.72 20.79 5.29
CA TYR A 21 -2.19 19.47 5.65
C TYR A 21 -1.03 19.52 6.64
N GLY A 22 -0.55 20.70 7.04
CA GLY A 22 0.51 20.85 8.06
C GLY A 22 0.16 20.25 9.43
N TRP A 23 -1.10 19.90 9.70
CA TRP A 23 -1.47 19.19 10.92
C TRP A 23 -0.89 17.76 10.97
N LEU A 24 -0.52 17.16 9.83
CA LEU A 24 0.08 15.81 9.78
C LEU A 24 1.45 15.75 10.47
N SER A 25 2.20 16.85 10.49
CA SER A 25 3.51 16.93 11.17
C SER A 25 3.40 17.29 12.66
N SER A 26 2.19 17.56 13.16
CA SER A 26 1.96 17.83 14.58
C SER A 26 2.33 16.62 15.45
N THR A 27 2.85 16.87 16.65
CA THR A 27 3.21 15.80 17.60
C THR A 27 2.05 14.84 17.87
N PRO A 28 0.79 15.28 18.10
CA PRO A 28 -0.31 14.35 18.30
C PRO A 28 -0.57 13.47 17.07
N ALA A 29 -0.54 14.04 15.85
CA ALA A 29 -0.76 13.27 14.63
C ALA A 29 0.33 12.21 14.42
N LEU A 30 1.60 12.57 14.59
CA LEU A 30 2.72 11.64 14.44
C LEU A 30 2.69 10.52 15.48
N VAL A 31 2.32 10.81 16.73
CA VAL A 31 2.17 9.78 17.76
C VAL A 31 1.07 8.79 17.38
N VAL A 32 -0.10 9.28 16.96
CA VAL A 32 -1.21 8.41 16.53
C VAL A 32 -0.81 7.58 15.32
N LEU A 33 -0.20 8.20 14.30
CA LEU A 33 0.26 7.51 13.10
C LEU A 33 1.35 6.47 13.41
N ALA A 34 2.24 6.73 14.37
CA ALA A 34 3.25 5.79 14.84
C ALA A 34 2.62 4.60 15.57
N VAL A 35 1.63 4.83 16.44
CA VAL A 35 0.89 3.77 17.11
C VAL A 35 0.16 2.90 16.09
N VAL A 36 -0.55 3.51 15.13
CA VAL A 36 -1.22 2.77 14.05
C VAL A 36 -0.22 1.94 13.25
N PHE A 37 0.96 2.48 12.93
CA PHE A 37 2.01 1.74 12.23
C PHE A 37 2.56 0.57 13.04
N VAL A 38 2.80 0.75 14.34
CA VAL A 38 3.24 -0.33 15.23
C VAL A 38 2.17 -1.41 15.34
N LEU A 39 0.90 -1.02 15.46
CA LEU A 39 -0.22 -1.96 15.49
C LEU A 39 -0.30 -2.76 14.19
N ASP A 40 -0.11 -2.13 13.03
CA ASP A 40 -0.07 -2.79 11.72
C ASP A 40 1.05 -3.86 11.69
N LEU A 41 2.25 -3.48 12.14
CA LEU A 41 3.43 -4.37 12.17
C LEU A 41 3.26 -5.56 13.12
N ILE A 42 2.60 -5.37 14.27
CA ILE A 42 2.35 -6.42 15.26
C ILE A 42 1.15 -7.28 14.86
N GLY A 43 0.11 -6.64 14.32
CA GLY A 43 -1.15 -7.25 13.91
C GLY A 43 -0.95 -8.40 12.95
N ASP A 44 -0.08 -8.19 11.97
CA ASP A 44 0.29 -9.18 10.97
C ASP A 44 0.94 -10.45 11.53
N LYS A 45 1.41 -10.41 12.79
CA LYS A 45 2.06 -11.53 13.48
C LYS A 45 1.13 -12.27 14.43
N VAL A 46 -0.05 -11.72 14.73
CA VAL A 46 -1.01 -12.33 15.68
C VAL A 46 -2.37 -12.49 15.00
N PRO A 47 -2.80 -13.73 14.67
CA PRO A 47 -3.99 -13.98 13.83
C PRO A 47 -5.29 -13.31 14.30
N ALA A 48 -5.50 -13.21 15.62
CA ALA A 48 -6.70 -12.57 16.18
C ALA A 48 -6.69 -11.04 16.01
N LEU A 49 -5.52 -10.41 16.16
CA LEU A 49 -5.34 -8.97 15.92
C LEU A 49 -5.37 -8.66 14.43
N ASP A 50 -4.82 -9.54 13.59
CA ASP A 50 -4.78 -9.42 12.14
C ASP A 50 -6.16 -9.16 11.53
N THR A 51 -7.16 -9.96 11.94
CA THR A 51 -8.53 -9.85 11.43
C THR A 51 -9.16 -8.50 11.74
N VAL A 52 -8.96 -8.00 12.97
CA VAL A 52 -9.50 -6.71 13.42
C VAL A 52 -8.81 -5.55 12.69
N LEU A 53 -7.48 -5.60 12.61
CA LEU A 53 -6.70 -4.57 11.94
C LEU A 53 -6.97 -4.54 10.44
N HIS A 54 -7.22 -5.69 9.80
CA HIS A 54 -7.66 -5.75 8.40
C HIS A 54 -9.01 -5.09 8.18
N ALA A 55 -9.98 -5.37 9.06
CA ALA A 55 -11.30 -4.76 8.97
C ALA A 55 -11.24 -3.23 9.14
N ILE A 56 -10.41 -2.75 10.08
CA ILE A 56 -10.17 -1.32 10.27
C ILE A 56 -9.44 -0.72 9.05
N GLY A 57 -8.44 -1.44 8.54
CA GLY A 57 -7.63 -1.05 7.37
C GLY A 57 -8.46 -0.83 6.11
N ALA A 58 -9.59 -1.52 5.97
CA ALA A 58 -10.52 -1.31 4.85
C ALA A 58 -11.05 0.13 4.76
N PHE A 59 -11.06 0.87 5.87
CA PHE A 59 -11.44 2.28 5.91
C PHE A 59 -10.23 3.21 6.02
N ILE A 60 -9.26 2.85 6.86
CA ILE A 60 -8.07 3.69 7.10
C ILE A 60 -7.21 3.80 5.84
N ALA A 61 -7.02 2.71 5.07
CA ALA A 61 -6.17 2.75 3.88
C ALA A 61 -6.72 3.68 2.79
N PRO A 62 -8.00 3.58 2.36
CA PRO A 62 -8.57 4.55 1.42
C PRO A 62 -8.53 5.99 1.95
N ALA A 63 -8.87 6.21 3.22
CA ALA A 63 -8.84 7.55 3.81
C ALA A 63 -7.42 8.14 3.80
N SER A 64 -6.42 7.31 4.12
CA SER A 64 -5.01 7.72 4.12
C SER A 64 -4.52 8.06 2.71
N GLY A 65 -4.90 7.24 1.71
CA GLY A 65 -4.60 7.50 0.31
C GLY A 65 -5.23 8.81 -0.18
N ALA A 66 -6.48 9.06 0.18
CA ALA A 66 -7.17 10.30 -0.16
C ALA A 66 -6.46 11.53 0.40
N ILE A 67 -6.08 11.49 1.69
CA ILE A 67 -5.37 12.59 2.35
C ILE A 67 -4.03 12.84 1.66
N LEU A 68 -3.22 11.78 1.49
CA LEU A 68 -1.88 11.91 0.92
C LEU A 68 -1.93 12.44 -0.52
N PHE A 69 -2.78 11.86 -1.35
CA PHE A 69 -2.87 12.25 -2.76
C PHE A 69 -3.38 13.69 -2.90
N THR A 70 -4.36 14.09 -2.09
CA THR A 70 -4.85 15.48 -2.12
C THR A 70 -3.80 16.47 -1.61
N ALA A 71 -3.03 16.09 -0.57
CA ALA A 71 -1.95 16.92 -0.04
C ALA A 71 -0.87 17.20 -1.10
N GLU A 72 -0.39 16.17 -1.78
CA GLU A 72 0.58 16.29 -2.88
C GLU A 72 0.02 17.13 -4.04
N THR A 73 -1.21 16.79 -4.46
CA THR A 73 -1.86 17.39 -5.63
C THR A 73 -2.16 18.88 -5.42
N SER A 74 -2.34 19.31 -4.16
CA SER A 74 -2.56 20.70 -3.78
C SER A 74 -1.33 21.60 -3.98
N LEU A 75 -0.13 21.03 -4.08
CA LEU A 75 1.12 21.77 -4.24
C LEU A 75 1.49 22.02 -5.71
N SER A 76 1.01 21.20 -6.65
CA SER A 76 1.61 21.13 -8.00
C SER A 76 0.62 20.91 -9.14
N SER A 77 -0.69 20.86 -8.88
CA SER A 77 -1.67 20.63 -9.94
C SER A 77 -2.97 21.43 -9.75
N ASN A 78 -3.71 21.60 -10.85
CA ASN A 78 -5.05 22.18 -10.85
C ASN A 78 -6.16 21.11 -10.75
N LEU A 79 -5.85 19.91 -10.26
CA LEU A 79 -6.86 18.88 -10.09
C LEU A 79 -7.82 19.27 -8.96
N PRO A 80 -9.15 19.12 -9.14
CA PRO A 80 -10.10 19.35 -8.06
C PRO A 80 -9.78 18.44 -6.86
N PRO A 81 -9.76 18.96 -5.61
CA PRO A 81 -9.41 18.18 -4.43
C PRO A 81 -10.24 16.90 -4.26
N ALA A 82 -11.52 16.93 -4.65
CA ALA A 82 -12.38 15.75 -4.62
C ALA A 82 -11.91 14.64 -5.57
N VAL A 83 -11.43 15.00 -6.76
CA VAL A 83 -10.89 14.03 -7.73
C VAL A 83 -9.58 13.44 -7.20
N ALA A 84 -8.69 14.27 -6.67
CA ALA A 84 -7.45 13.83 -6.04
C ALA A 84 -7.73 12.85 -4.87
N ALA A 85 -8.68 13.19 -4.00
CA ALA A 85 -9.09 12.35 -2.89
C ALA A 85 -9.62 10.99 -3.36
N ILE A 86 -10.47 10.97 -4.39
CA ILE A 86 -11.02 9.73 -4.96
C ILE A 86 -9.90 8.86 -5.57
N LEU A 87 -9.00 9.44 -6.35
CA LEU A 87 -7.87 8.71 -6.95
C LEU A 87 -6.96 8.12 -5.87
N GLY A 88 -6.65 8.91 -4.83
CA GLY A 88 -5.90 8.45 -3.68
C GLY A 88 -6.60 7.31 -2.93
N ALA A 89 -7.91 7.44 -2.68
CA ALA A 89 -8.71 6.42 -2.00
C ALA A 89 -8.78 5.11 -2.79
N ILE A 90 -9.02 5.18 -4.10
CA ILE A 90 -9.06 4.00 -4.98
C ILE A 90 -7.69 3.31 -5.00
N THR A 91 -6.62 4.09 -5.11
CA THR A 91 -5.26 3.54 -5.18
C THR A 91 -4.89 2.81 -3.89
N ALA A 92 -5.00 3.48 -2.74
CA ALA A 92 -4.64 2.89 -1.45
C ALA A 92 -5.61 1.77 -1.03
N GLY A 93 -6.91 1.94 -1.29
CA GLY A 93 -7.92 0.92 -1.06
C GLY A 93 -7.70 -0.33 -1.91
N GLY A 94 -7.33 -0.15 -3.18
CA GLY A 94 -7.00 -1.25 -4.09
C GLY A 94 -5.77 -2.05 -3.64
N VAL A 95 -4.72 -1.37 -3.16
CA VAL A 95 -3.54 -2.02 -2.57
C VAL A 95 -3.88 -2.78 -1.29
N HIS A 96 -4.71 -2.20 -0.41
CA HIS A 96 -5.17 -2.91 0.80
C HIS A 96 -6.02 -4.14 0.47
N ALA A 97 -6.93 -4.00 -0.51
CA ALA A 97 -7.79 -5.09 -0.96
C ALA A 97 -6.97 -6.24 -1.58
N SER A 98 -5.95 -5.93 -2.39
CA SER A 98 -5.09 -6.98 -2.98
C SER A 98 -4.33 -7.77 -1.90
N ARG A 99 -3.79 -7.08 -0.87
CA ARG A 99 -3.18 -7.72 0.30
C ARG A 99 -4.15 -8.63 1.03
N THR A 100 -5.37 -8.13 1.26
CA THR A 100 -6.44 -8.87 1.95
C THR A 100 -6.81 -10.16 1.22
N VAL A 101 -6.82 -10.14 -0.12
CA VAL A 101 -7.11 -11.32 -0.95
C VAL A 101 -5.94 -12.30 -1.00
N ALA A 102 -4.70 -11.83 -0.95
CA ALA A 102 -3.52 -12.69 -1.01
C ALA A 102 -3.32 -13.54 0.26
N ARG A 103 -3.67 -13.01 1.43
CA ARG A 103 -3.42 -13.67 2.73
C ARG A 103 -4.09 -15.03 2.89
N PRO A 104 -5.39 -15.22 2.62
CA PRO A 104 -6.03 -16.55 2.72
C PRO A 104 -5.32 -17.62 1.89
N PHE A 105 -4.77 -17.24 0.73
CA PHE A 105 -4.02 -18.14 -0.12
C PHE A 105 -2.68 -18.55 0.51
N VAL A 106 -1.94 -17.60 1.07
CA VAL A 106 -0.68 -17.88 1.79
C VAL A 106 -0.97 -18.70 3.04
N THR A 107 -2.00 -18.36 3.82
CA THR A 107 -2.44 -19.14 4.99
C THR A 107 -2.76 -20.58 4.60
N GLY A 108 -3.57 -20.77 3.56
CA GLY A 108 -4.01 -22.09 3.11
C GLY A 108 -2.89 -22.97 2.58
N THR A 109 -1.86 -22.37 1.97
CA THR A 109 -0.71 -23.10 1.40
C THR A 109 0.45 -23.32 2.38
N THR A 110 0.55 -22.50 3.43
CA THR A 110 1.68 -22.53 4.38
C THR A 110 1.26 -22.83 5.82
N ALA A 111 0.00 -23.22 6.04
CA ALA A 111 -0.61 -23.37 7.37
C ALA A 111 -0.42 -22.13 8.28
N GLY A 112 -0.38 -20.94 7.67
CA GLY A 112 -0.23 -19.65 8.36
C GLY A 112 1.22 -19.21 8.64
N VAL A 113 2.22 -20.06 8.44
CA VAL A 113 3.63 -19.73 8.75
C VAL A 113 4.24 -18.79 7.71
N GLY A 114 3.70 -18.75 6.49
CA GLY A 114 4.15 -17.87 5.42
C GLY A 114 3.70 -16.41 5.58
N ASN A 115 2.62 -16.15 6.34
CA ASN A 115 2.05 -14.80 6.45
C ASN A 115 3.02 -13.78 7.06
N PRO A 116 3.73 -14.08 8.18
CA PRO A 116 4.70 -13.13 8.74
C PRO A 116 5.85 -12.82 7.78
N VAL A 117 6.28 -13.80 6.97
CA VAL A 117 7.38 -13.62 6.00
C VAL A 117 6.93 -12.71 4.86
N VAL A 118 5.76 -12.96 4.28
CA VAL A 118 5.18 -12.13 3.21
C VAL A 118 4.92 -10.72 3.72
N SER A 119 4.29 -10.56 4.89
CA SER A 119 4.05 -9.26 5.51
C SER A 119 5.36 -8.49 5.75
N THR A 120 6.39 -9.14 6.30
CA THR A 120 7.70 -8.49 6.53
C THR A 120 8.35 -8.05 5.22
N ALA A 121 8.23 -8.85 4.15
CA ALA A 121 8.75 -8.50 2.84
C ALA A 121 8.00 -7.30 2.22
N GLU A 122 6.67 -7.27 2.36
CA GLU A 122 5.82 -6.15 1.90
C GLU A 122 6.16 -4.86 2.66
N ASP A 123 6.25 -4.93 3.99
CA ASP A 123 6.55 -3.77 4.83
C ASP A 123 7.96 -3.25 4.56
N GLY A 124 8.94 -4.16 4.42
CA GLY A 124 10.31 -3.80 4.05
C GLY A 124 10.40 -3.15 2.67
N THR A 125 9.71 -3.72 1.67
CA THR A 125 9.64 -3.14 0.33
C THR A 125 8.99 -1.77 0.35
N SER A 126 7.90 -1.61 1.11
CA SER A 126 7.18 -0.34 1.26
C SER A 126 8.07 0.71 1.89
N LEU A 127 8.83 0.35 2.93
CA LEU A 127 9.74 1.23 3.62
C LEU A 127 10.86 1.71 2.69
N VAL A 128 11.49 0.79 1.94
CA VAL A 128 12.49 1.13 0.94
C VAL A 128 11.92 2.05 -0.13
N LEU A 129 10.73 1.74 -0.67
CA LEU A 129 10.07 2.56 -1.68
C LEU A 129 9.71 3.95 -1.16
N THR A 130 9.28 4.06 0.10
CA THR A 130 8.93 5.34 0.73
C THR A 130 10.16 6.20 0.92
N ILE A 131 11.26 5.63 1.43
CA ILE A 131 12.54 6.34 1.57
C ILE A 131 13.04 6.78 0.18
N LEU A 132 12.98 5.89 -0.80
CA LEU A 132 13.42 6.19 -2.16
C LEU A 132 12.55 7.28 -2.81
N ALA A 133 11.24 7.27 -2.57
CA ALA A 133 10.32 8.28 -3.07
C ALA A 133 10.62 9.66 -2.49
N LEU A 134 11.02 9.73 -1.22
CA LEU A 134 11.42 10.99 -0.57
C LEU A 134 12.82 11.46 -1.02
N ALA A 135 13.78 10.54 -1.16
CA ALA A 135 15.17 10.90 -1.44
C ALA A 135 15.45 11.09 -2.94
N VAL A 136 14.93 10.21 -3.79
CA VAL A 136 15.19 10.19 -5.24
C VAL A 136 13.89 9.80 -5.99
N PRO A 137 12.92 10.73 -6.14
CA PRO A 137 11.58 10.43 -6.66
C PRO A 137 11.59 9.74 -8.04
N ILE A 138 12.50 10.16 -8.93
CA ILE A 138 12.64 9.58 -10.28
C ILE A 138 13.03 8.11 -10.20
N LEU A 139 13.95 7.75 -9.31
CA LEU A 139 14.38 6.36 -9.14
C LEU A 139 13.25 5.52 -8.52
N ALA A 140 12.52 6.05 -7.54
CA ALA A 140 11.34 5.38 -7.00
C ALA A 140 10.30 5.10 -8.08
N PHE A 141 10.02 6.09 -8.94
CA PHE A 141 9.10 5.94 -10.07
C PHE A 141 9.54 4.82 -11.02
N LEU A 142 10.82 4.78 -11.40
CA LEU A 142 11.36 3.72 -12.25
C LEU A 142 11.26 2.34 -11.60
N VAL A 143 11.58 2.22 -10.32
CA VAL A 143 11.46 0.95 -9.57
C VAL A 143 10.01 0.48 -9.55
N VAL A 144 9.06 1.37 -9.24
CA VAL A 144 7.62 1.04 -9.26
C VAL A 144 7.19 0.60 -10.66
N LEU A 145 7.64 1.27 -11.73
CA LEU A 145 7.30 0.92 -13.10
C LEU A 145 7.81 -0.49 -13.47
N VAL A 146 9.03 -0.83 -13.06
CA VAL A 146 9.59 -2.18 -13.24
C VAL A 146 8.79 -3.23 -12.46
N LEU A 147 8.42 -2.95 -11.20
CA LEU A 147 7.60 -3.85 -10.39
C LEU A 147 6.22 -4.09 -11.02
N LEU A 148 5.56 -3.02 -11.49
CA LEU A 148 4.27 -3.11 -12.17
C LEU A 148 4.36 -3.88 -13.50
N ALA A 149 5.40 -3.63 -14.30
CA ALA A 149 5.63 -4.36 -15.54
C ALA A 149 5.88 -5.86 -15.28
N GLY A 150 6.69 -6.18 -14.26
CA GLY A 150 6.93 -7.55 -13.82
C GLY A 150 5.66 -8.27 -13.36
N LEU A 151 4.83 -7.59 -12.56
CA LEU A 151 3.55 -8.11 -12.10
C LEU A 151 2.56 -8.30 -13.27
N GLY A 152 2.48 -7.34 -14.19
CA GLY A 152 1.69 -7.44 -15.42
C GLY A 152 2.11 -8.61 -16.31
N TRP A 153 3.42 -8.85 -16.43
CA TRP A 153 3.95 -9.98 -17.18
C TRP A 153 3.63 -11.32 -16.52
N LEU A 154 3.80 -11.42 -15.19
CA LEU A 154 3.48 -12.63 -14.42
C LEU A 154 2.00 -12.98 -14.50
N THR A 155 1.12 -12.00 -14.31
CA THR A 155 -0.34 -12.18 -14.41
C THR A 155 -0.76 -12.59 -15.82
N TYR A 156 -0.23 -11.93 -16.86
CA TYR A 156 -0.45 -12.33 -18.26
C TYR A 156 -0.04 -13.79 -18.50
N ARG A 157 1.15 -14.19 -18.02
CA ARG A 157 1.65 -15.56 -18.15
C ARG A 157 0.76 -16.57 -17.43
N ALA A 158 0.34 -16.27 -16.20
CA ALA A 158 -0.54 -17.13 -15.41
C ALA A 158 -1.89 -17.34 -16.10
N ILE A 159 -2.51 -16.28 -16.61
CA ILE A 159 -3.78 -16.35 -17.36
C ILE A 159 -3.60 -17.17 -18.63
N ARG A 160 -2.51 -16.97 -19.37
CA ARG A 160 -2.20 -17.73 -20.59
C ARG A 160 -2.01 -19.22 -20.29
N TRP A 161 -1.34 -19.56 -19.19
CA TRP A 161 -1.18 -20.94 -18.74
C TRP A 161 -2.52 -21.57 -18.33
N ALA A 162 -3.35 -20.86 -17.57
CA ALA A 162 -4.65 -21.35 -17.13
C ALA A 162 -5.62 -21.58 -18.30
N ARG A 163 -5.58 -20.72 -19.33
CA ARG A 163 -6.41 -20.88 -20.54
C ARG A 163 -6.00 -22.11 -21.36
N ARG A 164 -4.70 -22.35 -21.53
CA ARG A 164 -4.18 -23.53 -22.25
C ARG A 164 -4.61 -24.86 -21.61
N ARG A 165 -4.70 -24.93 -20.28
CA ARG A 165 -5.15 -26.15 -19.57
C ARG A 165 -6.62 -26.47 -19.81
N ARG A 166 -7.48 -25.45 -19.93
CA ARG A 166 -8.93 -25.63 -20.17
C ARG A 166 -9.24 -26.13 -21.58
N GLU A 167 -8.38 -25.83 -22.56
CA GLU A 167 -8.53 -26.31 -23.94
C GLU A 167 -8.15 -27.80 -24.06
N SER A 168 -7.21 -28.29 -23.24
CA SER A 168 -6.84 -29.71 -23.18
C SER A 168 -7.93 -30.57 -22.53
N ASP A 169 -8.52 -30.14 -21.41
CA ASP A 169 -9.61 -30.89 -20.75
C ASP A 169 -10.91 -30.95 -21.60
N ALA A 170 -11.10 -30.02 -22.53
CA ALA A 170 -12.28 -29.98 -23.42
C ALA A 170 -12.15 -30.83 -24.69
N THR A 171 -10.95 -31.36 -24.98
CA THR A 171 -10.69 -32.22 -26.15
C THR A 171 -10.60 -33.71 -25.80
N ASP A 172 -10.47 -34.04 -24.51
CA ASP A 172 -10.36 -35.41 -23.98
C ASP A 172 -11.65 -35.93 -23.29
N GLY A 173 -12.77 -35.18 -23.33
CA GLY A 173 -14.08 -35.57 -22.78
C GLY A 173 -15.14 -35.77 -23.85
#